data_AF-A0A318HVM9-F1
#
_entry.id   AF-A0A318HVM9-F1
#
_cell.length_a   1.000
_cell.length_b   1.000
_cell.length_c   1.000
_cell.angle_alpha   90.00
_cell.angle_beta   90.00
_cell.angle_gamma   90.00
#
_symmetry.space_group_name_H-M   'P 1'
#
loop_
_entity.id
_entity.type
_entity.pdbx_description
1 polymer ?
#
loop_
_entity_poly.entity_id
_entity_poly.type
_entity_poly.pdbx_seq_one_letter_code
_entity_poly.pdbx_strand_id
1 'polypeptide(L)'
;MNFFYPNFINDMWRIFGLAFFDDKAHFVDEANKTFKLDELKAFLTVKGVGLYDTATAVNRTTGTAADKDLEVIEPTDLDALLLKVPDCTNVVVTGQLAADVLRAHFNIAQQPKVGTYVPFIFQPDGRQMRLYRMPSSSRAYPLKVEKKAQFYRAMFDETL
;
A
#
# COMPACT_ATOMS: atom_id res chain seq x y z
N MET A 1 11.38 -14.04 -1.22
CA MET A 1 11.61 -12.94 -0.27
C MET A 1 10.56 -13.02 0.85
N ASN A 2 10.95 -13.04 2.12
CA ASN A 2 10.00 -12.98 3.24
C ASN A 2 9.74 -11.51 3.63
N PHE A 3 8.98 -10.81 2.79
CA PHE A 3 8.66 -9.39 2.94
C PHE A 3 7.42 -9.05 2.10
N PHE A 4 6.89 -7.83 2.21
CA PHE A 4 5.74 -7.38 1.43
C PHE A 4 6.06 -7.36 -0.08
N TYR A 5 5.03 -7.60 -0.90
CA TYR A 5 5.13 -7.71 -2.35
C TYR A 5 6.31 -8.59 -2.84
N PRO A 6 6.41 -9.85 -2.36
CA PRO A 6 7.58 -10.69 -2.62
C PRO A 6 7.59 -11.34 -4.01
N ASN A 7 6.45 -11.36 -4.70
CA ASN A 7 6.34 -11.91 -6.04
C ASN A 7 7.11 -10.99 -7.01
N PHE A 8 8.14 -11.54 -7.67
CA PHE A 8 9.02 -10.80 -8.57
C PHE A 8 8.30 -10.09 -9.71
N ILE A 9 7.12 -10.58 -10.11
CA ILE A 9 6.30 -10.01 -11.17
C ILE A 9 5.48 -8.79 -10.67
N ASN A 10 5.26 -8.65 -9.36
CA ASN A 10 4.59 -7.47 -8.80
C ASN A 10 5.43 -6.20 -9.03
N ASP A 11 4.77 -5.09 -9.39
CA ASP A 11 5.47 -3.87 -9.76
C ASP A 11 5.68 -2.91 -8.58
N MET A 12 5.32 -3.25 -7.33
CA MET A 12 5.42 -2.31 -6.20
C MET A 12 6.82 -1.71 -6.07
N TRP A 13 7.87 -2.53 -6.04
CA TRP A 13 9.23 -2.03 -5.90
C TRP A 13 9.78 -1.34 -7.15
N ARG A 14 9.18 -1.61 -8.32
CA ARG A 14 9.45 -0.89 -9.58
C ARG A 14 8.79 0.47 -9.60
N ILE A 15 7.59 0.59 -9.03
CA ILE A 15 6.86 1.84 -8.81
C ILE A 15 7.69 2.74 -7.91
N PHE A 16 8.22 2.21 -6.80
CA PHE A 16 9.13 2.96 -5.91
C PHE A 16 10.41 3.40 -6.63
N GLY A 17 11.06 2.50 -7.38
CA GLY A 17 12.24 2.83 -8.16
C GLY A 17 12.01 3.99 -9.14
N LEU A 18 10.92 3.92 -9.91
CA LEU A 18 10.51 5.01 -10.80
C LEU A 18 10.15 6.28 -10.01
N ALA A 19 9.32 6.19 -8.98
CA ALA A 19 8.80 7.36 -8.28
C ALA A 19 9.92 8.21 -7.65
N PHE A 20 10.94 7.58 -7.07
CA PHE A 20 11.99 8.28 -6.31
C PHE A 20 13.33 8.41 -7.01
N PHE A 21 13.64 7.55 -7.98
CA PHE A 21 14.97 7.49 -8.62
C PHE A 21 14.91 7.60 -10.15
N ASP A 22 13.71 7.66 -10.73
CA ASP A 22 13.48 7.56 -12.18
C ASP A 22 14.09 6.29 -12.80
N ASP A 23 14.36 5.28 -11.97
CA ASP A 23 14.96 4.01 -12.37
C ASP A 23 14.07 2.84 -11.92
N LYS A 24 13.44 2.19 -12.90
CA LYS A 24 12.56 1.04 -12.68
C LYS A 24 13.29 -0.16 -12.04
N ALA A 25 14.59 -0.28 -12.27
CA ALA A 25 15.41 -1.39 -11.79
C ALA A 25 16.11 -1.09 -10.45
N HIS A 26 15.93 0.11 -9.88
CA HIS A 26 16.67 0.58 -8.70
C HIS A 26 16.70 -0.45 -7.55
N PHE A 27 15.53 -1.00 -7.20
CA PHE A 27 15.39 -2.01 -6.14
C PHE A 27 15.28 -3.46 -6.67
N VAL A 28 15.53 -3.70 -7.95
CA VAL A 28 15.37 -5.01 -8.59
C VAL A 28 16.72 -5.74 -8.60
N ASP A 29 16.70 -7.01 -8.18
CA ASP A 29 17.81 -7.94 -8.39
C ASP A 29 17.38 -8.92 -9.50
N GLU A 30 17.77 -8.59 -10.73
CA GLU A 30 17.38 -9.36 -11.91
C GLU A 30 18.04 -10.74 -11.95
N ALA A 31 19.29 -10.84 -11.50
CA ALA A 31 20.06 -12.09 -11.53
C ALA A 31 19.39 -13.16 -10.66
N ASN A 32 18.94 -12.77 -9.47
CA ASN A 32 18.29 -13.69 -8.52
C ASN A 32 16.75 -13.67 -8.61
N LYS A 33 16.18 -12.92 -9.57
CA LYS A 33 14.72 -12.73 -9.73
C LYS A 33 14.04 -12.36 -8.40
N THR A 34 14.63 -11.41 -7.69
CA THR A 34 14.15 -10.91 -6.40
C THR A 34 14.29 -9.39 -6.32
N PHE A 35 14.13 -8.82 -5.14
CA PHE A 35 14.35 -7.40 -4.88
C PHE A 35 15.44 -7.21 -3.83
N LYS A 36 16.09 -6.04 -3.86
CA LYS A 36 17.17 -5.65 -2.96
C LYS A 36 16.61 -5.30 -1.58
N LEU A 37 16.32 -6.33 -0.78
CA LEU A 37 15.54 -6.21 0.46
C LEU A 37 16.15 -5.26 1.48
N ASP A 38 17.47 -5.29 1.68
CA ASP A 38 18.12 -4.46 2.69
C ASP A 38 18.12 -2.98 2.28
N GLU A 39 18.35 -2.69 0.99
CA GLU A 39 18.21 -1.35 0.42
C GLU A 39 16.76 -0.84 0.54
N LEU A 40 15.77 -1.69 0.28
CA LEU A 40 14.36 -1.36 0.45
C LEU A 40 14.01 -1.02 1.88
N LYS A 41 14.43 -1.85 2.86
CA LYS A 41 14.17 -1.59 4.28
C LYS A 41 14.79 -0.26 4.71
N ALA A 42 16.06 -0.04 4.39
CA ALA A 42 16.76 1.20 4.72
C ALA A 42 16.04 2.42 4.11
N PHE A 43 15.66 2.33 2.84
CA PHE A 43 14.94 3.39 2.14
C PHE A 43 13.57 3.69 2.78
N LEU A 44 12.75 2.66 3.04
CA LEU A 44 11.43 2.82 3.62
C LEU A 44 11.49 3.42 5.03
N THR A 45 12.47 2.99 5.85
CA THR A 45 12.70 3.57 7.17
C THR A 45 13.05 5.05 7.09
N VAL A 46 13.96 5.44 6.18
CA VAL A 46 14.34 6.85 5.98
C VAL A 46 13.16 7.69 5.49
N LYS A 47 12.29 7.12 4.63
CA LYS A 47 11.09 7.78 4.13
C LYS A 47 9.89 7.73 5.08
N GLY A 48 9.98 7.04 6.22
CA GLY A 48 8.85 6.91 7.13
C GLY A 48 7.67 6.10 6.56
N VAL A 49 7.93 5.17 5.64
CA VAL A 49 6.88 4.36 5.00
C VAL A 49 6.70 3.04 5.75
N GLY A 50 5.53 2.87 6.38
CA GLY A 50 5.08 1.61 6.96
C GLY A 50 4.33 0.75 5.94
N LEU A 51 4.45 -0.57 6.07
CA LEU A 51 3.71 -1.56 5.26
C LEU A 51 3.03 -2.55 6.19
N TYR A 52 1.77 -2.81 5.92
CA TYR A 52 0.96 -3.75 6.67
C TYR A 52 -0.20 -4.25 5.80
N ASP A 53 -0.75 -5.40 6.18
CA ASP A 53 -1.94 -5.94 5.53
C ASP A 53 -3.20 -5.51 6.31
N THR A 54 -4.34 -5.38 5.63
CA THR A 54 -5.63 -5.06 6.29
C THR A 54 -6.24 -6.26 7.01
N ALA A 55 -5.67 -7.44 6.83
CA ALA A 55 -6.08 -8.68 7.46
C ALA A 55 -4.84 -9.40 7.99
N THR A 56 -4.87 -9.73 9.27
CA THR A 56 -3.80 -10.43 9.99
C THR A 56 -3.76 -11.90 9.60
N ALA A 57 -4.92 -12.49 9.28
CA ALA A 57 -5.03 -13.85 8.73
C ALA A 57 -6.03 -13.88 7.57
N VAL A 58 -5.61 -14.47 6.44
CA VAL A 58 -6.43 -14.65 5.24
C VAL A 58 -6.37 -16.08 4.74
N ASN A 59 -7.51 -16.61 4.29
CA ASN A 59 -7.58 -17.83 3.52
C ASN A 59 -7.59 -17.49 2.03
N ARG A 60 -6.65 -18.08 1.27
CA ARG A 60 -6.59 -17.91 -0.18
C ARG A 60 -7.23 -19.14 -0.83
N THR A 61 -8.42 -18.99 -1.37
CA THR A 61 -9.20 -20.12 -1.91
C THR A 61 -8.60 -20.67 -3.21
N THR A 62 -7.85 -19.85 -3.96
CA THR A 62 -7.20 -20.24 -5.23
C THR A 62 -5.69 -19.96 -5.25
N GLY A 63 -5.08 -19.66 -4.10
CA GLY A 63 -3.65 -19.37 -3.98
C GLY A 63 -3.21 -17.98 -4.47
N THR A 64 -4.12 -17.16 -4.99
CA THR A 64 -3.84 -15.76 -5.38
C THR A 64 -4.26 -14.77 -4.28
N ALA A 65 -3.79 -13.52 -4.36
CA ALA A 65 -4.18 -12.42 -3.46
C ALA A 65 -5.16 -11.45 -4.13
N ALA A 66 -5.95 -11.92 -5.11
CA ALA A 66 -6.99 -11.12 -5.73
C ALA A 66 -8.19 -11.00 -4.79
N ASP A 67 -8.84 -9.83 -4.74
CA ASP A 67 -9.96 -9.53 -3.84
C ASP A 67 -11.08 -10.59 -3.88
N LYS A 68 -11.35 -11.19 -5.05
CA LYS A 68 -12.40 -12.22 -5.23
C LYS A 68 -12.05 -13.61 -4.65
N ASP A 69 -10.79 -13.83 -4.32
CA ASP A 69 -10.21 -15.12 -3.92
C ASP A 69 -9.71 -15.10 -2.46
N LEU A 70 -10.06 -14.05 -1.71
CA LEU A 70 -9.61 -13.79 -0.34
C LEU A 70 -10.80 -13.85 0.63
N GLU A 71 -10.67 -14.70 1.64
CA GLU A 71 -11.54 -14.72 2.82
C GLU A 71 -10.74 -14.21 4.02
N VAL A 72 -11.22 -13.14 4.65
CA VAL A 72 -10.59 -12.56 5.85
C VAL A 72 -11.02 -13.39 7.06
N ILE A 73 -10.06 -14.07 7.68
CA ILE A 73 -10.28 -14.85 8.91
C ILE A 73 -10.13 -13.93 10.13
N GLU A 74 -9.07 -13.12 10.15
CA GLU A 74 -8.79 -12.20 11.24
C GLU A 74 -8.49 -10.81 10.66
N PRO A 75 -9.38 -9.83 10.83
CA PRO A 75 -9.10 -8.46 10.44
C PRO A 75 -8.03 -7.87 11.35
N THR A 76 -7.23 -6.95 10.82
CA THR A 76 -6.29 -6.19 11.64
C THR A 76 -7.05 -5.18 12.50
N ASP A 77 -6.69 -5.08 13.79
CA ASP A 77 -7.13 -3.98 14.64
C ASP A 77 -6.44 -2.67 14.20
N LEU A 78 -7.11 -1.96 13.30
CA LEU A 78 -6.59 -0.73 12.69
C LEU A 78 -6.42 0.39 13.72
N ASP A 79 -7.26 0.45 14.75
CA ASP A 79 -7.18 1.49 15.77
C ASP A 79 -5.96 1.25 16.66
N ALA A 80 -5.79 0.03 17.17
CA ALA A 80 -4.62 -0.32 17.98
C ALA A 80 -3.31 -0.19 17.20
N LEU A 81 -3.33 -0.47 15.88
CA LEU A 81 -2.17 -0.24 15.02
C LEU A 81 -1.85 1.25 14.91
N LEU A 82 -2.84 2.06 14.53
CA LEU A 82 -2.66 3.50 14.31
C LEU A 82 -2.29 4.27 15.56
N LEU A 83 -2.77 3.85 16.74
CA LEU A 83 -2.37 4.41 18.03
C LEU A 83 -0.88 4.17 18.37
N LYS A 84 -0.26 3.13 17.80
CA LYS A 84 1.19 2.88 17.96
C LYS A 84 2.06 3.73 17.04
N VAL A 85 1.47 4.38 16.04
CA VAL A 85 2.15 5.25 15.09
C VAL A 85 1.50 6.65 15.08
N PRO A 86 1.65 7.44 16.17
CA PRO A 86 0.97 8.72 16.35
C PRO A 86 1.31 9.78 15.28
N ASP A 87 2.45 9.63 14.60
CA ASP A 87 2.85 10.52 13.50
C ASP A 87 2.27 10.12 12.14
N CYS A 88 1.61 8.95 12.04
CA CYS A 88 0.97 8.51 10.81
C CYS A 88 -0.32 9.32 10.55
N THR A 89 -0.30 10.18 9.52
CA THR A 89 -1.46 10.98 9.10
C THR A 89 -2.06 10.51 7.77
N ASN A 90 -1.43 9.55 7.09
CA ASN A 90 -1.82 9.10 5.76
C ASN A 90 -1.90 7.57 5.73
N VAL A 91 -3.04 7.02 5.33
CA VAL A 91 -3.22 5.58 5.10
C VAL A 91 -3.48 5.35 3.63
N VAL A 92 -2.76 4.39 3.04
CA VAL A 92 -2.78 4.13 1.61
C VAL A 92 -3.26 2.70 1.36
N VAL A 93 -4.25 2.53 0.51
CA VAL A 93 -4.75 1.21 0.09
C VAL A 93 -4.60 1.00 -1.40
N THR A 94 -4.28 -0.24 -1.78
CA THR A 94 -4.03 -0.65 -3.18
C THR A 94 -5.05 -1.70 -3.61
N GLY A 95 -6.33 -1.35 -3.67
CA GLY A 95 -7.40 -2.31 -3.99
C GLY A 95 -8.78 -1.76 -3.66
N GLN A 96 -9.82 -2.49 -4.07
CA GLN A 96 -11.21 -2.13 -3.75
C GLN A 96 -11.55 -2.64 -2.35
N LEU A 97 -11.23 -3.92 -2.06
CA LEU A 97 -11.57 -4.55 -0.78
C LEU A 97 -10.97 -3.81 0.42
N ALA A 98 -9.67 -3.51 0.40
CA ALA A 98 -9.02 -2.75 1.46
C ALA A 98 -9.63 -1.34 1.64
N ALA A 99 -10.01 -0.68 0.53
CA ALA A 99 -10.69 0.61 0.60
C ALA A 99 -12.09 0.50 1.21
N ASP A 100 -12.82 -0.59 0.98
CA ASP A 100 -14.13 -0.84 1.59
C ASP A 100 -14.01 -1.07 3.09
N VAL A 101 -13.03 -1.87 3.51
CA VAL A 101 -12.74 -2.15 4.93
C VAL A 101 -12.42 -0.86 5.68
N LEU A 102 -11.45 -0.08 5.20
CA LEU A 102 -11.04 1.16 5.89
C LEU A 102 -12.14 2.21 5.87
N ARG A 103 -12.89 2.33 4.77
CA ARG A 103 -14.03 3.24 4.70
C ARG A 103 -15.07 2.88 5.77
N ALA A 104 -15.46 1.62 5.85
CA ALA A 104 -16.45 1.16 6.82
C ALA A 104 -15.96 1.33 8.26
N HIS A 105 -14.71 0.96 8.54
CA HIS A 105 -14.09 1.06 9.86
C HIS A 105 -14.02 2.50 10.37
N PHE A 106 -13.55 3.44 9.54
CA PHE A 106 -13.42 4.86 9.91
C PHE A 106 -14.68 5.71 9.64
N ASN A 107 -15.81 5.08 9.29
CA ASN A 107 -17.08 5.74 8.96
C ASN A 107 -16.92 6.87 7.92
N ILE A 108 -16.14 6.61 6.87
CA ILE A 108 -15.89 7.58 5.79
C ILE A 108 -17.05 7.52 4.78
N ALA A 109 -17.68 8.65 4.48
CA ALA A 109 -18.90 8.66 3.66
C ALA A 109 -18.68 8.16 2.21
N GLN A 110 -17.52 8.46 1.62
CA GLN A 110 -17.21 8.12 0.23
C GLN A 110 -15.79 7.60 0.10
N GLN A 111 -15.58 6.63 -0.79
CA GLN A 111 -14.23 6.20 -1.11
C GLN A 111 -13.49 7.23 -1.95
N PRO A 112 -12.15 7.30 -1.82
CA PRO A 112 -11.35 8.06 -2.76
C PRO A 112 -11.45 7.44 -4.16
N LYS A 113 -11.37 8.30 -5.18
CA LYS A 113 -11.08 7.85 -6.54
C LYS A 113 -9.65 7.32 -6.59
N VAL A 114 -9.35 6.46 -7.57
CA VAL A 114 -7.98 5.97 -7.76
C VAL A 114 -7.06 7.17 -8.04
N GLY A 115 -5.96 7.25 -7.29
CA GLY A 115 -4.99 8.34 -7.34
C GLY A 115 -5.34 9.55 -6.48
N THR A 116 -6.39 9.49 -5.64
CA THR A 116 -6.80 10.60 -4.79
C THR A 116 -6.95 10.15 -3.32
N TYR A 117 -7.26 11.11 -2.45
CA TYR A 117 -7.60 10.85 -1.06
C TYR A 117 -8.95 11.45 -0.65
N VAL A 118 -9.41 11.04 0.53
CA VAL A 118 -10.45 11.73 1.29
C VAL A 118 -9.96 11.98 2.73
N PRO A 119 -10.17 13.17 3.31
CA PRO A 119 -9.83 13.42 4.70
C PRO A 119 -10.85 12.79 5.66
N PHE A 120 -10.40 12.41 6.85
CA PHE A 120 -11.26 11.96 7.94
C PHE A 120 -10.63 12.31 9.30
N ILE A 121 -11.44 12.22 10.37
CA ILE A 121 -10.97 12.37 11.75
C ILE A 121 -10.82 10.99 12.36
N PHE A 122 -9.61 10.64 12.77
CA PHE A 122 -9.37 9.41 13.52
C PHE A 122 -9.89 9.58 14.95
N GLN A 123 -11.03 8.95 15.24
CA GLN A 123 -11.77 9.19 16.49
C GLN A 123 -10.97 8.92 17.77
N PRO A 124 -10.11 7.89 17.87
CA PRO A 124 -9.41 7.57 19.12
C PRO A 124 -8.53 8.70 19.68
N ASP A 125 -7.91 9.53 18.85
CA ASP A 125 -7.03 10.63 19.29
C ASP A 125 -7.36 12.00 18.66
N GLY A 126 -8.37 12.07 17.77
CA GLY A 126 -8.87 13.29 17.16
C GLY A 126 -8.02 13.85 16.02
N ARG A 127 -6.94 13.18 15.59
CA ARG A 127 -6.06 13.72 14.54
C ARG A 127 -6.72 13.66 13.15
N GLN A 128 -6.38 14.64 12.32
CA GLN A 128 -6.78 14.65 10.92
C GLN A 128 -5.93 13.66 10.12
N MET A 129 -6.59 12.79 9.37
CA MET A 129 -5.94 11.79 8.54
C MET A 129 -6.48 11.80 7.12
N ARG A 130 -5.73 11.20 6.19
CA ARG A 130 -6.14 11.02 4.79
C ARG A 130 -6.14 9.53 4.44
N LEU A 131 -7.22 9.07 3.81
CA LEU A 131 -7.28 7.76 3.17
C LEU A 131 -7.02 7.93 1.68
N TYR A 132 -5.88 7.43 1.18
CA TYR A 132 -5.54 7.40 -0.24
C TYR A 132 -5.92 6.06 -0.87
N ARG A 133 -6.42 6.10 -2.12
CA ARG A 133 -6.66 4.89 -2.92
C ARG A 133 -5.74 4.88 -4.13
N MET A 134 -4.80 3.95 -4.19
CA MET A 134 -3.81 3.86 -5.26
C MET A 134 -4.13 2.73 -6.25
N PRO A 135 -3.70 2.83 -7.52
CA PRO A 135 -3.84 1.73 -8.45
C PRO A 135 -3.04 0.53 -7.94
N SER A 136 -3.59 -0.68 -8.12
CA SER A 136 -2.93 -1.90 -7.66
C SER A 136 -1.56 -2.06 -8.33
N SER A 137 -0.56 -2.45 -7.54
CA SER A 137 0.80 -2.75 -7.99
C SER A 137 0.90 -4.07 -8.78
N SER A 138 -0.15 -4.89 -8.78
CA SER A 138 -0.20 -6.11 -9.58
C SER A 138 -0.16 -5.80 -11.08
N ARG A 139 0.56 -6.63 -11.86
CA ARG A 139 0.53 -6.56 -13.33
C ARG A 139 -0.83 -6.91 -13.94
N ALA A 140 -1.69 -7.60 -13.19
CA ALA A 140 -3.06 -7.88 -13.62
C ALA A 140 -3.93 -6.61 -13.70
N TYR A 141 -3.56 -5.55 -12.99
CA TYR A 141 -4.23 -4.26 -13.11
C TYR A 141 -3.84 -3.60 -14.44
N PRO A 142 -4.80 -3.25 -15.32
CA PRO A 142 -4.56 -2.88 -16.72
C PRO A 142 -4.05 -1.43 -16.85
N LEU A 143 -2.89 -1.17 -16.24
CA LEU A 143 -2.21 0.12 -16.27
C LEU A 143 -0.70 -0.13 -16.34
N LYS A 144 -0.01 0.62 -17.21
CA LYS A 144 1.46 0.55 -17.32
C LYS A 144 2.12 0.98 -16.02
N VAL A 145 3.26 0.36 -15.69
CA VAL A 145 3.98 0.64 -14.44
C VAL A 145 4.41 2.10 -14.32
N GLU A 146 4.77 2.74 -15.44
CA GLU A 146 5.14 4.16 -15.49
C GLU A 146 3.95 5.04 -15.12
N LYS A 147 2.74 4.68 -15.57
CA LYS A 147 1.53 5.43 -15.22
C LYS A 147 1.10 5.18 -13.78
N LYS A 148 1.29 3.95 -13.26
CA LYS A 148 1.15 3.67 -11.82
C LYS A 148 2.11 4.57 -11.03
N ALA A 149 3.39 4.59 -11.39
CA ALA A 149 4.41 5.40 -10.71
C ALA A 149 4.07 6.89 -10.68
N GLN A 150 3.45 7.46 -11.72
CA GLN A 150 2.96 8.84 -11.69
C GLN A 150 1.92 9.10 -10.59
N PHE A 151 0.96 8.18 -10.39
CA PHE A 151 0.00 8.31 -9.29
C PHE A 151 0.69 8.25 -7.93
N TYR A 152 1.60 7.28 -7.73
CA TYR A 152 2.32 7.14 -6.47
C TYR A 152 3.25 8.33 -6.20
N ARG A 153 3.96 8.84 -7.22
CA ARG A 153 4.81 10.03 -7.10
C ARG A 153 3.99 11.24 -6.63
N ALA A 154 2.86 11.51 -7.26
CA ALA A 154 1.97 12.61 -6.84
C ALA A 154 1.54 12.48 -5.37
N MET A 155 1.15 11.27 -4.93
CA MET A 155 0.84 11.01 -3.53
C MET A 155 2.05 11.24 -2.61
N PHE A 156 3.23 10.72 -2.97
CA PHE A 156 4.43 10.87 -2.13
C PHE A 156 4.85 12.34 -2.00
N ASP A 157 4.78 13.13 -3.08
CA ASP A 157 5.09 14.56 -3.05
C ASP A 157 4.16 15.36 -2.11
N GLU A 158 2.95 14.86 -1.84
CA GLU A 158 1.99 15.46 -0.92
C GLU A 158 2.13 14.98 0.54
N THR A 159 2.85 13.88 0.78
CA THR A 159 2.77 13.12 2.05
C THR A 159 4.10 12.86 2.75
N LEU A 160 5.23 13.03 2.05
CA LEU A 160 6.59 12.74 2.54
C LEU A 160 7.52 13.95 2.51
#